data_AF-A0A0H3AIK7-F1
#
_entry.id   AF-A0A0H3AIK7-F1
#
_cell.length_a   1.000
_cell.length_b   1.000
_cell.length_c   1.000
_cell.angle_alpha   90.00
_cell.angle_beta   90.00
_cell.angle_gamma   90.00
#
_symmetry.space_group_name_H-M   'P 1'
#
loop_
_entity.id
_entity.type
_entity.pdbx_description
1 polymer ?
#
loop_
_entity_poly.entity_id
_entity_poly.type
_entity_poly.pdbx_seq_one_letter_code
_entity_poly.pdbx_strand_id
1 'polypeptide(L)' 'MPKPRYKTTNWKQYNKALINRGSLTFWIDEEATRQWKQSKQDKRGRPRQFSDLAIITALMVKRVFSMQFRAL' A
#
# COMPACT_ATOMS: atom_id res chain seq x y z
N MET A 1 21.42 20.84 -31.17
CA MET A 1 21.94 20.98 -29.78
C MET A 1 21.82 19.65 -29.07
N PRO A 2 22.86 19.18 -28.35
CA PRO A 2 22.81 17.91 -27.63
C PRO A 2 21.88 18.00 -26.41
N LYS A 3 21.09 16.94 -26.17
CA LYS A 3 20.17 16.89 -25.03
C LYS A 3 20.96 16.85 -23.71
N PRO A 4 20.64 17.70 -22.73
CA PRO A 4 21.26 17.63 -21.42
C PRO A 4 20.99 16.28 -20.76
N ARG A 5 22.04 15.66 -20.22
CA ARG A 5 22.00 14.37 -19.54
C ARG A 5 21.92 14.64 -18.03
N TYR A 6 20.78 14.35 -17.42
CA TYR A 6 20.57 14.55 -15.98
C TYR A 6 20.83 13.26 -15.20
N LYS A 7 21.42 13.38 -14.01
CA LYS A 7 21.59 12.28 -13.06
C LYS A 7 20.90 12.64 -11.75
N THR A 8 19.89 11.87 -11.37
CA THR A 8 19.14 12.09 -10.13
C THR A 8 19.99 11.67 -8.93
N THR A 9 20.52 12.64 -8.19
CA THR A 9 21.36 12.41 -7.00
C THR A 9 20.55 12.38 -5.70
N ASN A 10 19.36 12.96 -5.69
CA ASN A 10 18.52 13.13 -4.50
C ASN A 10 17.43 12.05 -4.34
N TRP A 11 17.45 10.97 -5.14
CA TRP A 11 16.35 10.00 -5.20
C TRP A 11 15.95 9.44 -3.84
N LYS A 12 16.94 9.13 -2.98
CA LYS A 12 16.69 8.61 -1.62
C LYS A 12 15.91 9.60 -0.76
N GLN A 13 16.26 10.87 -0.82
CA GLN A 13 15.61 11.93 -0.05
C GLN A 13 14.20 12.23 -0.61
N TYR A 14 14.07 12.26 -1.93
CA TYR A 14 12.79 12.41 -2.62
C TYR A 14 11.82 11.27 -2.27
N ASN A 15 12.29 10.02 -2.31
CA ASN A 15 11.49 8.85 -1.95
C ASN A 15 11.05 8.88 -0.47
N LYS A 16 11.93 9.31 0.44
CA LYS A 16 11.58 9.48 1.86
C LYS A 16 10.49 10.53 2.05
N ALA A 17 10.59 11.66 1.35
CA ALA A 17 9.53 12.68 1.35
C ALA A 17 8.20 12.12 0.78
N LEU A 18 8.26 11.27 -0.25
CA LEU A 18 7.08 10.60 -0.79
C LEU A 18 6.44 9.60 0.19
N ILE A 19 7.23 8.86 0.96
CA ILE A 19 6.75 7.95 2.01
C ILE A 19 6.08 8.73 3.14
N ASN A 20 6.70 9.84 3.57
CA ASN A 20 6.14 10.68 4.61
C ASN A 20 4.83 11.37 4.14
N ARG A 21 4.72 11.66 2.84
CA ARG A 21 3.50 12.22 2.23
C ARG A 21 2.41 11.15 2.17
N GLY A 22 1.53 11.16 3.17
CA GLY A 22 0.45 10.17 3.33
C GLY A 22 0.79 9.04 4.30
N SER A 23 1.79 9.23 5.16
CA SER A 23 2.02 8.34 6.30
C SER A 23 0.88 8.51 7.31
N LEU A 24 0.19 7.41 7.60
CA LEU A 24 -0.93 7.35 8.54
C LEU A 24 -0.70 6.19 9.50
N THR A 25 -0.91 6.46 10.79
CA THR A 25 -0.88 5.44 11.84
C THR A 25 -2.24 5.45 12.51
N PHE A 26 -2.90 4.29 12.55
CA PHE A 26 -4.18 4.14 13.21
C PHE A 26 -4.21 2.82 13.98
N TRP A 27 -4.98 2.82 15.05
CA TRP A 27 -5.23 1.63 15.86
C TRP A 27 -6.33 0.81 15.20
N ILE A 28 -6.12 -0.50 15.19
CA ILE A 28 -7.05 -1.46 14.62
C ILE A 28 -7.33 -2.46 15.71
N ASP A 29 -8.60 -2.78 15.86
CA ASP A 29 -9.01 -3.80 16.81
C ASP A 29 -8.34 -5.15 16.50
N GLU A 30 -7.95 -5.87 17.54
CA GLU A 30 -7.20 -7.11 17.41
C GLU A 30 -8.08 -8.20 16.79
N GLU A 31 -9.38 -8.21 17.11
CA GLU A 31 -10.34 -9.14 16.53
C GLU A 31 -10.47 -8.94 15.01
N ALA A 32 -10.54 -7.68 14.57
CA ALA A 32 -10.55 -7.35 13.15
C ALA A 32 -9.27 -7.85 12.45
N THR A 33 -8.10 -7.65 13.07
CA THR A 33 -6.80 -8.09 12.52
C THR A 33 -6.71 -9.61 12.36
N ARG A 34 -7.30 -10.37 13.29
CA ARG A 34 -7.36 -11.84 13.21
C ARG A 34 -8.13 -12.32 11.98
N GLN A 35 -9.18 -11.59 11.56
CA GLN A 35 -10.01 -11.92 10.40
C GLN A 35 -9.39 -11.53 9.05
N TRP A 36 -8.25 -10.85 9.04
CA TRP A 36 -7.64 -10.36 7.81
C TRP A 36 -6.88 -11.41 7.02
N LYS A 37 -6.40 -12.47 7.67
CA LYS A 37 -5.69 -13.55 6.97
C LYS A 37 -6.68 -14.43 6.24
N GLN A 38 -6.43 -14.64 4.95
CA GLN A 38 -7.20 -15.60 4.17
C GLN A 38 -6.83 -17.04 4.58
N SER A 39 -7.85 -17.89 4.75
CA SER A 39 -7.66 -19.33 4.95
C SER A 39 -7.01 -19.97 3.71
N LYS A 40 -6.21 -21.02 3.90
CA LYS A 40 -5.61 -21.77 2.79
C LYS A 40 -6.72 -22.22 1.83
N GLN A 41 -6.60 -21.81 0.56
CA GLN A 41 -7.50 -22.24 -0.51
C GLN A 41 -6.81 -23.37 -1.28
N ASP A 42 -7.48 -24.51 -1.40
CA ASP A 42 -7.02 -25.64 -2.22
C ASP A 42 -7.40 -25.45 -3.70
N LYS A 43 -7.22 -24.23 -4.19
CA LYS A 43 -7.54 -23.83 -5.57
C LYS A 43 -6.24 -23.61 -6.33
N ARG A 44 -6.21 -24.07 -7.58
CA ARG A 44 -5.07 -23.86 -8.48
C ARG A 44 -4.87 -22.37 -8.75
N GLY A 45 -3.68 -21.85 -8.45
CA GLY A 45 -3.32 -20.44 -8.65
C GLY A 45 -2.57 -19.85 -7.46
N ARG A 46 -2.33 -18.53 -7.49
CA ARG A 46 -1.71 -17.82 -6.36
C ARG A 46 -2.71 -17.72 -5.20
N PRO A 47 -2.40 -18.25 -4.00
CA PRO A 47 -3.30 -18.12 -2.87
C PRO A 47 -3.45 -16.65 -2.48
N ARG A 48 -4.69 -16.23 -2.21
CA ARG A 48 -4.97 -14.93 -1.61
C ARG A 48 -4.37 -14.91 -0.20
N GLN A 49 -3.71 -13.81 0.17
CA GLN A 49 -3.12 -13.62 1.50
C GLN A 49 -4.08 -12.88 2.45
N PHE A 50 -4.90 -11.98 1.89
CA PHE A 50 -5.82 -11.13 2.63
C PHE A 50 -7.26 -11.51 2.33
N SER A 51 -8.11 -11.44 3.35
CA SER A 51 -9.56 -11.61 3.23
C SER A 51 -10.19 -10.40 2.54
N ASP A 52 -11.40 -10.59 1.99
CA ASP A 52 -12.15 -9.51 1.33
C ASP A 52 -12.43 -8.35 2.31
N LEU A 53 -12.67 -8.64 3.60
CA LEU A 53 -12.82 -7.64 4.65
C LEU A 53 -11.58 -6.75 4.79
N ALA A 54 -10.38 -7.33 4.81
CA ALA A 54 -9.14 -6.57 4.90
C ALA A 54 -8.95 -5.65 3.68
N ILE A 55 -9.26 -6.16 2.49
CA ILE A 55 -9.16 -5.41 1.22
C ILE A 55 -10.13 -4.24 1.23
N ILE A 56 -11.41 -4.46 1.57
CA ILE A 56 -12.42 -3.40 1.60
C ILE A 56 -12.06 -2.35 2.66
N THR A 57 -11.59 -2.77 3.83
CA THR A 57 -11.17 -1.85 4.90
C THR A 57 -10.02 -0.96 4.43
N ALA A 58 -9.00 -1.53 3.79
CA ALA A 58 -7.89 -0.76 3.23
C ALA A 58 -8.36 0.23 2.13
N LEU A 59 -9.31 -0.18 1.30
CA LEU A 59 -9.91 0.69 0.28
C LEU A 59 -10.74 1.83 0.90
N MET A 60 -11.47 1.58 2.00
CA MET A 60 -12.19 2.61 2.74
C MET A 60 -11.23 3.62 3.36
N VAL A 61 -10.20 3.16 4.08
CA VAL A 61 -9.16 4.04 4.65
C VAL A 61 -8.54 4.90 3.55
N LYS A 62 -8.16 4.29 2.44
CA LYS A 62 -7.63 4.99 1.28
C LYS A 62 -8.57 6.09 0.78
N ARG A 63 -9.87 5.80 0.67
CA ARG A 63 -10.88 6.76 0.18
C ARG A 63 -11.08 7.90 1.17
N VAL A 64 -11.23 7.61 2.46
CA VAL A 64 -11.43 8.60 3.52
C VAL A 64 -10.27 9.59 3.60
N PHE A 65 -9.04 9.08 3.52
CA PHE A 65 -7.84 9.94 3.55
C PHE A 65 -7.39 10.42 2.16
N SER A 66 -8.20 10.21 1.12
CA SER A 66 -7.92 10.66 -0.27
C SER A 66 -6.53 10.26 -0.78
N MET A 67 -6.06 9.06 -0.42
CA MET A 67 -4.72 8.58 -0.79
C MET A 67 -4.66 8.16 -2.26
N GLN A 68 -3.60 8.59 -2.95
CA GLN A 68 -3.37 8.26 -4.35
C GLN A 68 -2.97 6.77 -4.53
N PHE A 69 -3.35 6.15 -5.66
CA PHE A 69 -2.81 4.84 -6.03
C PHE A 69 -1.31 4.98 -6.31
N ARG A 70 -0.49 4.23 -5.57
CA ARG A 70 0.87 3.95 -6.03
C ARG A 70 0.74 2.88 -7.11
N ALA A 71 1.17 3.20 -8.33
CA ALA A 71 1.41 2.17 -9.34
C ALA A 71 2.52 1.25 -8.79
N LEU A 72 2.29 -0.06 -8.86
CA LEU A 72 3.27 -1.10 -8.50
C LEU A 72 4.37 -1.17 -9.55
#